data_AF-A0A3R7X2Z8-F1
#
_entry.id   AF-A0A3R7X2Z8-F1
#
_cell.length_a   1.000
_cell.length_b   1.000
_cell.length_c   1.000
_cell.angle_alpha   90.00
_cell.angle_beta   90.00
_cell.angle_gamma   90.00
#
_symmetry.space_group_name_H-M   'P 1'
#
loop_
_entity.id
_entity.type
_entity.pdbx_description
1 polymer ?
#
loop_
_entity_poly.entity_id
_entity_poly.type
_entity_poly.pdbx_seq_one_letter_code
_entity_poly.pdbx_strand_id
1 'polypeptide(L)'
;MMTQTHVAIGLLFAARTGKRAAITGAILGGIAPDFGMVPMMLVSYFLLGQDMGQIWDTTFYSFPWWTIDQITNSAPLYLFLLGAGVLAGRQTGHWWPQFLAAFALMALLHVGFDFLTHASDGHIHFWPLSDFIFASPVSYWEGAHHGQVFGFFEAIAGVIAAVVLWRLYQG
;
A
#
# COMPACT_ATOMS: atom_id res chain seq x y z
N MET A 1 6.21 -4.95 2.34
CA MET A 1 6.47 -5.31 0.91
C MET A 1 6.81 -4.04 0.13
N MET A 2 7.35 -4.14 -1.08
CA MET A 2 7.60 -2.94 -1.88
C MET A 2 6.34 -2.43 -2.58
N THR A 3 6.13 -1.10 -2.57
CA THR A 3 4.98 -0.40 -3.17
C THR A 3 4.68 -0.83 -4.61
N GLN A 4 5.72 -0.99 -5.44
CA GLN A 4 5.53 -1.39 -6.83
C GLN A 4 4.91 -2.78 -6.97
N THR A 5 5.22 -3.69 -6.05
CA THR A 5 4.68 -5.05 -6.06
C THR A 5 3.20 -5.03 -5.67
N HIS A 6 2.84 -4.24 -4.66
CA HIS A 6 1.45 -4.00 -4.29
C HIS A 6 0.66 -3.51 -5.51
N VAL A 7 1.10 -2.42 -6.15
CA VAL A 7 0.44 -1.85 -7.33
C VAL A 7 0.30 -2.87 -8.46
N ALA A 8 1.35 -3.64 -8.75
CA ALA A 8 1.35 -4.63 -9.82
C ALA A 8 0.34 -5.76 -9.56
N ILE A 9 0.32 -6.32 -8.35
CA ILE A 9 -0.63 -7.37 -7.94
C ILE A 9 -2.07 -6.83 -7.98
N GLY A 10 -2.29 -5.62 -7.46
CA GLY A 10 -3.58 -4.94 -7.49
C GLY A 10 -4.16 -4.73 -8.87
N LEU A 11 -3.30 -4.26 -9.78
CA LEU A 11 -3.65 -4.02 -11.16
C LEU A 11 -4.11 -5.29 -11.88
N LEU A 12 -3.61 -6.48 -11.53
CA LEU A 12 -4.08 -7.73 -12.13
C LEU A 12 -5.58 -7.97 -11.86
N PHE A 13 -6.06 -7.59 -10.67
CA PHE A 13 -7.48 -7.71 -10.33
C PHE A 13 -8.33 -6.65 -11.04
N ALA A 14 -7.86 -5.40 -11.08
CA ALA A 14 -8.59 -4.30 -11.71
C ALA A 14 -8.62 -4.37 -13.24
N ALA A 15 -7.55 -4.87 -13.87
CA ALA A 15 -7.42 -4.99 -15.33
C ALA A 15 -8.54 -5.86 -15.93
N ARG A 16 -8.98 -6.91 -15.21
CA ARG A 16 -10.10 -7.77 -15.64
C ARG A 16 -11.43 -7.04 -15.78
N THR A 17 -11.60 -5.92 -15.09
CA THR A 17 -12.84 -5.13 -15.18
C THR A 17 -12.94 -4.34 -16.48
N GLY A 18 -11.80 -4.01 -17.11
CA GLY A 18 -11.71 -3.13 -18.28
C GLY A 18 -12.14 -1.68 -18.03
N LYS A 19 -12.53 -1.31 -16.80
CA LYS A 19 -13.07 0.02 -16.49
C LYS A 19 -11.95 0.94 -16.02
N ARG A 20 -11.77 2.07 -16.73
CA ARG A 20 -10.76 3.09 -16.40
C ARG A 20 -10.81 3.52 -14.94
N ALA A 21 -12.01 3.79 -14.41
CA ALA A 21 -12.19 4.21 -13.02
C ALA A 21 -11.67 3.18 -12.00
N ALA A 22 -11.93 1.90 -12.23
CA ALA A 22 -11.44 0.83 -11.36
C ALA A 22 -9.92 0.66 -11.45
N ILE A 23 -9.36 0.77 -12.67
CA ILE A 23 -7.91 0.71 -12.89
C ILE A 23 -7.21 1.89 -12.19
N THR A 24 -7.69 3.12 -12.39
CA THR A 24 -7.12 4.31 -11.71
C THR A 24 -7.28 4.19 -10.19
N GLY A 25 -8.43 3.72 -9.71
CA GLY A 25 -8.66 3.46 -8.29
C GLY A 25 -7.63 2.50 -7.72
N ALA A 26 -7.41 1.34 -8.37
CA ALA A 26 -6.43 0.36 -7.92
C ALA A 26 -5.00 0.92 -7.90
N ILE A 27 -4.57 1.66 -8.93
CA ILE A 27 -3.23 2.27 -8.94
C ILE A 27 -3.05 3.20 -7.73
N LEU A 28 -3.99 4.12 -7.53
CA LEU A 28 -3.90 5.09 -6.44
C LEU A 28 -4.04 4.41 -5.07
N GLY A 29 -4.86 3.37 -4.96
CA GLY A 29 -5.02 2.59 -3.73
C GLY A 29 -3.75 1.82 -3.36
N GLY A 30 -3.01 1.33 -4.35
CA GLY A 30 -1.75 0.63 -4.12
C GLY A 30 -0.59 1.56 -3.72
N ILE A 31 -0.70 2.86 -4.00
CA ILE A 31 0.30 3.88 -3.62
C ILE A 31 -0.07 4.55 -2.28
N ALA A 32 -1.36 4.65 -1.97
CA ALA A 32 -1.85 5.50 -0.88
C ALA A 32 -1.22 5.21 0.50
N PRO A 33 -1.03 3.95 0.95
CA PRO A 33 -0.46 3.69 2.26
C PRO A 33 0.96 4.24 2.42
N ASP A 34 1.79 4.09 1.38
CA ASP A 34 3.19 4.53 1.36
C ASP A 34 3.38 6.01 0.97
N PHE A 35 2.31 6.69 0.57
CA PHE A 35 2.41 8.00 -0.07
C PHE A 35 3.15 9.04 0.80
N GLY A 36 2.99 8.99 2.11
CA GLY A 36 3.62 9.92 3.06
C GLY A 36 5.15 9.87 3.06
N MET A 37 5.74 8.73 2.70
CA MET A 37 7.20 8.55 2.68
C MET A 37 7.88 9.39 1.59
N VAL A 38 7.24 9.60 0.44
CA VAL A 38 7.83 10.38 -0.67
C VAL A 38 8.09 11.85 -0.29
N PRO A 39 7.08 12.64 0.15
CA PRO A 39 7.33 14.02 0.57
C PRO A 39 8.24 14.09 1.80
N MET A 40 8.14 13.13 2.74
CA MET A 40 9.08 13.05 3.87
C MET A 40 10.52 12.95 3.37
N MET A 41 10.81 11.96 2.53
CA MET A 41 12.13 11.74 1.95
C MET A 41 12.63 12.97 1.18
N LEU A 42 11.78 13.58 0.35
CA LEU A 42 12.17 14.74 -0.44
C LEU A 42 12.54 15.94 0.44
N VAL A 43 11.72 16.24 1.45
CA VAL A 43 11.96 17.37 2.35
C VAL A 43 13.17 17.09 3.25
N SER A 44 13.18 15.94 3.92
CA SER A 44 14.23 15.58 4.87
C SER A 44 15.60 15.48 4.23
N TYR A 45 15.70 14.81 3.08
CA TYR A 45 16.99 14.59 2.43
C TYR A 45 17.46 15.85 1.69
N PHE A 46 16.62 16.43 0.82
CA PHE A 46 17.08 17.51 -0.07
C PHE A 46 17.00 18.90 0.56
N LEU A 47 16.05 19.16 1.47
CA LEU A 47 15.88 20.49 2.07
C LEU A 47 16.52 20.59 3.46
N LEU A 48 16.46 19.52 4.25
CA LEU A 48 16.99 19.51 5.62
C LEU A 48 18.37 18.86 5.73
N GLY A 49 18.85 18.19 4.68
CA GLY A 49 20.19 17.57 4.65
C GLY A 49 20.35 16.42 5.63
N GLN A 50 19.26 15.76 6.03
CA GLN A 50 19.29 14.61 6.93
C GLN A 50 19.86 13.38 6.22
N ASP A 51 20.65 12.58 6.93
CA ASP A 51 21.08 11.27 6.44
C ASP A 51 19.97 10.21 6.56
N MET A 52 20.15 9.07 5.88
CA MET A 52 19.13 8.01 5.84
C MET A 52 18.83 7.42 7.22
N GLY A 53 19.82 7.30 8.11
CA GLY A 53 19.59 6.79 9.47
C GLY A 53 18.71 7.75 10.25
N GLN A 54 19.01 9.05 10.23
CA GLN A 54 18.17 10.06 10.87
C GLN A 54 16.73 10.08 10.32
N ILE A 55 16.56 9.86 9.01
CA ILE A 55 15.23 9.85 8.40
C ILE A 55 14.41 8.67 8.93
N TRP A 56 14.94 7.45 8.83
CA TRP A 56 14.18 6.24 9.14
C TRP A 56 14.11 5.95 10.64
N ASP A 57 15.16 6.24 11.41
CA ASP A 57 15.21 5.92 12.84
C ASP A 57 14.50 6.98 13.69
N THR A 58 14.31 8.20 13.18
CA THR A 58 13.78 9.32 13.98
C THR A 58 12.71 10.11 13.26
N THR A 59 12.99 10.58 12.04
CA THR A 59 12.09 11.53 11.37
C THR A 59 10.76 10.87 11.00
N PHE A 60 10.81 9.62 10.52
CA PHE A 60 9.63 8.81 10.19
C PHE A 60 8.66 8.67 11.38
N TYR A 61 9.19 8.44 12.59
CA TYR A 61 8.40 8.30 13.81
C TYR A 61 8.00 9.63 14.46
N SER A 62 8.36 10.77 13.87
CA SER A 62 8.05 12.09 14.39
C SER A 62 6.78 12.70 13.77
N PHE A 63 6.18 13.68 14.45
CA PHE A 63 5.07 14.44 13.87
C PHE A 63 5.58 15.33 12.71
N PRO A 64 4.90 15.40 11.55
CA PRO A 64 3.58 14.80 11.24
C PRO A 64 3.64 13.41 10.58
N TRP A 65 4.83 12.90 10.25
CA TRP A 65 5.02 11.73 9.40
C TRP A 65 4.42 10.47 9.98
N TRP A 66 4.64 10.21 11.27
CA TRP A 66 4.06 9.05 11.95
C TRP A 66 2.53 9.10 11.98
N THR A 67 1.94 10.29 12.12
CA THR A 67 0.48 10.45 12.08
C THR A 67 -0.08 10.23 10.67
N ILE A 68 0.61 10.73 9.64
CA ILE A 68 0.23 10.48 8.26
C ILE A 68 0.28 8.98 7.98
N ASP A 69 1.35 8.31 8.37
CA ASP A 69 1.53 6.86 8.22
C ASP A 69 0.37 6.07 8.85
N GLN A 70 -0.01 6.37 10.10
CA GLN A 70 -1.13 5.71 10.78
C GLN A 70 -2.46 5.87 10.02
N ILE A 71 -2.72 7.07 9.49
CA ILE A 71 -3.95 7.36 8.75
C ILE A 71 -3.93 6.63 7.41
N THR A 72 -2.81 6.65 6.69
CA THR A 72 -2.67 6.01 5.38
C THR A 72 -2.54 4.50 5.48
N ASN A 73 -2.16 3.92 6.63
CA ASN A 73 -2.13 2.49 6.86
C ASN A 73 -3.37 1.93 7.60
N SER A 74 -4.41 2.74 7.78
CA SER A 74 -5.64 2.36 8.51
C SER A 74 -6.54 1.40 7.72
N ALA A 75 -6.50 0.12 8.10
CA ALA A 75 -7.43 -0.89 7.58
C ALA A 75 -8.91 -0.57 7.89
N PRO A 76 -9.30 -0.08 9.10
CA PRO A 76 -10.68 0.35 9.36
C PRO A 76 -11.17 1.43 8.39
N LEU A 77 -10.33 2.42 8.07
CA LEU A 77 -10.68 3.48 7.12
C LEU A 77 -10.93 2.91 5.73
N TYR A 78 -10.05 2.04 5.24
CA TYR A 78 -10.24 1.43 3.92
C TYR A 78 -11.41 0.45 3.87
N LEU A 79 -11.70 -0.29 4.93
CA LEU A 79 -12.92 -1.11 5.02
C LEU A 79 -14.18 -0.25 4.91
N PHE A 80 -14.20 0.90 5.59
CA PHE A 80 -15.30 1.85 5.48
C PHE A 80 -15.46 2.39 4.05
N LEU A 81 -14.36 2.84 3.42
CA LEU A 81 -14.38 3.35 2.04
C LEU A 81 -14.82 2.28 1.03
N LEU A 82 -14.39 1.02 1.22
CA LEU A 82 -14.81 -0.10 0.39
C LEU A 82 -16.32 -0.33 0.51
N GLY A 83 -16.83 -0.36 1.74
CA GLY A 83 -18.27 -0.48 2.00
C GLY A 83 -19.07 0.64 1.33
N ALA A 84 -18.63 1.89 1.47
CA ALA A 84 -19.25 3.05 0.84
C ALA A 84 -19.24 2.96 -0.69
N GLY A 85 -18.11 2.58 -1.30
CA GLY A 85 -17.98 2.40 -2.74
C GLY A 85 -18.89 1.30 -3.29
N VAL A 86 -18.96 0.15 -2.61
CA VAL A 86 -19.83 -0.97 -3.00
C VAL A 86 -21.30 -0.60 -2.88
N LEU A 87 -21.72 0.03 -1.78
CA LEU A 87 -23.11 0.43 -1.56
C LEU A 87 -23.56 1.49 -2.57
N ALA A 88 -22.74 2.51 -2.82
CA ALA A 88 -23.05 3.53 -3.81
C ALA A 88 -23.08 2.96 -5.24
N GLY A 89 -22.20 2.01 -5.57
CA GLY A 89 -22.20 1.33 -6.86
C GLY A 89 -23.48 0.53 -7.16
N ARG A 90 -24.26 0.17 -6.14
CA ARG A 90 -25.58 -0.45 -6.31
C ARG A 90 -26.68 0.57 -6.67
N GLN A 91 -26.46 1.84 -6.35
CA GLN A 91 -27.46 2.90 -6.51
C GLN A 91 -27.21 3.75 -7.75
N THR A 92 -25.97 3.80 -8.25
CA THR A 92 -25.61 4.60 -9.41
C THR A 92 -24.63 3.89 -10.35
N GLY A 93 -24.79 4.13 -11.65
CA GLY A 93 -23.85 3.71 -12.69
C GLY A 93 -22.66 4.67 -12.88
N HIS A 94 -22.53 5.69 -12.03
CA HIS A 94 -21.44 6.66 -12.12
C HIS A 94 -20.06 6.00 -11.91
N TRP A 95 -18.98 6.68 -12.32
CA TRP A 95 -17.63 6.12 -12.27
C TRP A 95 -17.03 6.07 -10.86
N TRP A 96 -17.38 7.04 -10.01
CA TRP A 96 -16.73 7.25 -8.70
C TRP A 96 -16.88 6.08 -7.71
N PRO A 97 -18.00 5.32 -7.63
CA PRO A 97 -18.09 4.20 -6.71
C PRO A 97 -17.16 3.04 -7.11
N GLN A 98 -16.98 2.83 -8.42
CA GLN A 98 -16.06 1.82 -8.95
C GLN A 98 -14.60 2.20 -8.65
N PHE A 99 -14.27 3.49 -8.80
CA PHE A 99 -12.99 4.03 -8.38
C PHE A 99 -12.77 3.82 -6.88
N LEU A 100 -13.72 4.23 -6.04
CA LEU A 100 -13.58 4.17 -4.58
C LEU A 100 -13.46 2.74 -4.06
N ALA A 101 -14.26 1.82 -4.59
CA ALA A 101 -14.18 0.41 -4.23
C ALA A 101 -12.83 -0.20 -4.64
N ALA A 102 -12.34 0.08 -5.85
CA ALA A 102 -11.05 -0.43 -6.31
C ALA A 102 -9.87 0.19 -5.54
N PHE A 103 -9.95 1.49 -5.22
CA PHE A 103 -8.97 2.19 -4.39
C PHE A 103 -8.89 1.57 -3.00
N ALA A 104 -10.03 1.43 -2.32
CA ALA A 104 -10.09 0.90 -0.97
C ALA A 104 -9.70 -0.58 -0.92
N LEU A 105 -10.14 -1.38 -1.88
CA LEU A 105 -9.73 -2.78 -1.98
C LEU A 105 -8.23 -2.91 -2.17
N MET A 106 -7.63 -2.07 -3.02
CA MET A 106 -6.20 -2.16 -3.27
C MET A 106 -5.38 -1.67 -2.07
N ALA A 107 -5.81 -0.60 -1.42
CA ALA A 107 -5.18 -0.17 -0.19
C ALA A 107 -5.29 -1.23 0.92
N LEU A 108 -6.41 -1.95 1.02
CA LEU A 108 -6.55 -3.08 1.94
C LEU A 108 -5.58 -4.23 1.64
N LEU A 109 -5.37 -4.54 0.36
CA LEU A 109 -4.38 -5.54 -0.03
C LEU A 109 -2.98 -5.10 0.38
N HIS A 110 -2.62 -3.85 0.12
CA HIS A 110 -1.34 -3.28 0.50
C HIS A 110 -1.10 -3.39 2.01
N VAL A 111 -1.97 -2.79 2.83
CA VAL A 111 -1.81 -2.81 4.29
C VAL A 111 -1.90 -4.23 4.87
N GLY A 112 -2.65 -5.14 4.23
CA GLY A 112 -2.74 -6.53 4.64
C GLY A 112 -1.44 -7.30 4.41
N PHE A 113 -0.75 -7.04 3.29
CA PHE A 113 0.57 -7.61 3.04
C PHE A 113 1.62 -7.01 3.96
N ASP A 114 1.56 -5.72 4.26
CA ASP A 114 2.53 -5.09 5.19
C ASP A 114 2.31 -5.54 6.63
N PHE A 115 1.06 -5.70 7.06
CA PHE A 115 0.74 -6.33 8.33
C PHE A 115 1.41 -7.70 8.48
N LEU A 116 1.59 -8.46 7.39
CA LEU A 116 2.24 -9.77 7.41
C LEU A 116 3.74 -9.75 7.13
N THR A 117 4.31 -8.61 6.75
CA THR A 117 5.70 -8.53 6.24
C THR A 117 6.56 -7.48 6.91
N HIS A 118 6.13 -6.93 8.05
CA HIS A 118 6.94 -6.04 8.89
C HIS A 118 7.19 -6.68 10.25
N ALA A 119 8.46 -6.88 10.60
CA ALA A 119 8.84 -7.56 11.83
C ALA A 119 9.17 -6.56 12.94
N SER A 120 10.14 -5.68 12.72
CA SER A 120 10.56 -4.65 13.69
C SER A 120 9.98 -3.26 13.41
N ASP A 121 9.47 -3.04 12.21
CA ASP A 121 9.06 -1.76 11.65
C ASP A 121 7.57 -1.72 11.29
N GLY A 122 6.74 -2.45 12.05
CA GLY A 122 5.30 -2.55 11.78
C GLY A 122 4.53 -1.24 11.95
N HIS A 123 3.45 -1.11 11.19
CA HIS A 123 2.54 0.04 11.24
C HIS A 123 1.36 -0.20 12.20
N ILE A 124 0.72 0.89 12.62
CA ILE A 124 -0.56 0.83 13.34
C ILE A 124 -1.68 0.69 12.30
N HIS A 125 -2.03 -0.56 11.98
CA HIS A 125 -3.05 -0.83 10.97
C HIS A 125 -4.50 -0.65 11.45
N PHE A 126 -4.72 -0.58 12.77
CA PHE A 126 -6.06 -0.50 13.36
C PHE A 126 -6.44 0.90 13.84
N TRP A 127 -5.67 1.93 13.49
CA TRP A 127 -6.03 3.32 13.78
C TRP A 127 -7.43 3.66 13.21
N PRO A 128 -8.29 4.44 13.91
CA PRO A 128 -8.11 5.00 15.25
C PRO A 128 -8.66 4.08 16.36
N LEU A 129 -8.95 2.81 16.07
CA LEU A 129 -9.58 1.88 17.00
C LEU A 129 -8.57 1.26 17.97
N SER A 130 -7.33 1.07 17.53
CA SER A 130 -6.25 0.50 18.34
C SER A 130 -4.88 0.92 17.82
N ASP A 131 -3.96 1.16 18.76
CA ASP A 131 -2.54 1.44 18.50
C ASP A 131 -1.69 0.15 18.42
N PHE A 132 -2.34 -1.00 18.22
CA PHE A 132 -1.66 -2.29 18.13
C PHE A 132 -0.76 -2.37 16.89
N ILE A 133 0.50 -2.71 17.12
CA ILE A 133 1.49 -3.03 16.09
C ILE A 133 1.76 -4.53 16.15
N PHE A 134 1.56 -5.21 15.03
CA PHE A 134 1.87 -6.63 14.91
C PHE A 134 3.34 -6.80 14.50
N ALA A 135 4.11 -7.47 15.34
CA ALA A 135 5.47 -7.89 14.99
C ALA A 135 5.39 -9.20 14.20
N SER A 136 5.44 -9.11 12.87
CA SER A 136 5.37 -10.29 12.02
C SER A 136 6.62 -11.17 12.19
N PRO A 137 6.48 -12.51 12.19
CA PRO A 137 7.64 -13.40 12.11
C PRO A 137 8.36 -13.32 10.76
N VAL A 138 7.75 -12.69 9.74
CA VAL A 138 8.31 -12.50 8.41
C VAL A 138 8.48 -11.00 8.16
N SER A 139 9.66 -10.60 7.72
CA SER A 139 9.93 -9.27 7.18
C SER A 139 10.17 -9.37 5.68
N TYR A 140 9.78 -8.34 4.92
CA TYR A 140 10.14 -8.28 3.49
C TYR A 140 11.61 -7.87 3.27
N TRP A 141 12.30 -7.32 4.27
CA TRP A 141 13.65 -6.79 4.13
C TRP A 141 14.64 -7.30 5.19
N GLU A 142 14.19 -7.60 6.41
CA GLU A 142 15.10 -8.05 7.47
C GLU A 142 15.54 -9.50 7.23
N GLY A 143 16.85 -9.70 7.05
CA GLY A 143 17.43 -11.03 6.83
C GLY A 143 17.14 -12.02 7.97
N ALA A 144 17.10 -11.54 9.22
CA ALA A 144 16.78 -12.35 10.40
C ALA A 144 15.33 -12.86 10.42
N HIS A 145 14.44 -12.23 9.64
CA HIS A 145 13.02 -12.56 9.55
C HIS A 145 12.65 -13.00 8.11
N HIS A 146 13.49 -13.82 7.49
CA HIS A 146 13.26 -14.37 6.15
C HIS A 146 13.22 -13.37 4.98
N GLY A 147 13.66 -12.12 5.17
CA GLY A 147 13.59 -11.05 4.15
C GLY A 147 14.26 -11.39 2.82
N GLN A 148 15.38 -12.10 2.82
CA GLN A 148 16.02 -12.54 1.57
C GLN A 148 15.17 -13.52 0.77
N VAL A 149 14.55 -14.49 1.46
CA VAL A 149 13.69 -15.50 0.84
C VAL A 149 12.42 -14.84 0.35
N PHE A 150 11.82 -13.98 1.18
CA PHE A 150 10.63 -13.22 0.83
C PHE A 150 10.88 -12.32 -0.40
N GLY A 151 11.95 -11.53 -0.38
CA GLY A 151 12.32 -10.64 -1.48
C GLY A 151 12.54 -11.36 -2.82
N PHE A 152 13.05 -12.61 -2.79
CA PHE A 152 13.14 -13.44 -4.00
C PHE A 152 11.74 -13.79 -4.56
N PHE A 153 10.82 -14.25 -3.71
CA PHE A 153 9.45 -14.54 -4.13
C PHE A 153 8.72 -13.27 -4.59
N GLU A 154 8.94 -12.16 -3.89
CA GLU A 154 8.39 -10.86 -4.26
C GLU A 154 8.86 -10.42 -5.65
N ALA A 155 10.14 -10.54 -5.95
CA ALA A 155 10.70 -10.21 -7.26
C ALA A 155 10.07 -11.08 -8.36
N ILE A 156 9.94 -12.39 -8.13
CA ILE A 156 9.26 -13.30 -9.08
C ILE A 156 7.80 -12.87 -9.28
N ALA A 157 7.07 -12.59 -8.20
CA ALA A 157 5.67 -12.16 -8.29
C ALA A 157 5.53 -10.86 -9.08
N GLY A 158 6.43 -9.88 -8.86
CA GLY A 158 6.49 -8.63 -9.61
C GLY A 158 6.74 -8.86 -11.11
N VAL A 159 7.68 -9.73 -11.48
CA VAL A 159 7.96 -10.08 -12.88
C VAL A 159 6.76 -10.77 -13.53
N ILE A 160 6.13 -11.74 -12.84
CA ILE A 160 4.93 -12.41 -13.34
C ILE A 160 3.80 -11.38 -13.56
N ALA A 161 3.57 -10.51 -12.60
CA ALA A 161 2.55 -9.46 -12.70
C ALA A 161 2.81 -8.53 -13.89
N ALA A 162 4.06 -8.08 -14.07
CA ALA A 162 4.44 -7.24 -15.20
C ALA A 162 4.18 -7.93 -16.56
N VAL A 163 4.57 -9.20 -16.70
CA VAL A 163 4.35 -9.98 -17.94
C VAL A 163 2.86 -10.17 -18.23
N VAL A 164 2.06 -10.48 -17.21
CA VAL A 164 0.61 -10.66 -17.38
C VAL A 164 -0.06 -9.33 -17.74
N LEU A 165 0.27 -8.24 -17.05
CA LEU A 165 -0.25 -6.91 -17.37
C LEU A 165 0.13 -6.48 -18.78
N TRP A 166 1.37 -6.72 -19.20
CA TRP A 166 1.81 -6.45 -20.58
C TRP A 166 0.93 -7.16 -21.61
N ARG A 167 0.65 -8.46 -21.42
CA ARG A 167 -0.22 -9.23 -22.31
C ARG A 167 -1.68 -8.77 -22.29
N LEU A 168 -2.16 -8.25 -21.17
CA LEU A 168 -3.54 -7.76 -21.05
C LEU A 168 -3.76 -6.40 -21.75
N TYR A 169 -2.74 -5.53 -21.78
CA TYR A 169 -2.85 -4.17 -22.33
C TYR A 169 -2.25 -3.99 -23.73
N GLN A 170 -1.36 -4.88 -24.19
CA GLN A 170 -0.78 -4.87 -25.54
C GLN A 170 -1.21 -6.08 -26.38
N GLY A 171 -2.50 -6.41 -26.38
CA GLY A 171 -3.08 -7.19 -27.48
C GLY A 171 -2.92 -6.44 -28.80
#